data_AF-A0A3D0LTL2-F1
#
_entry.id   AF-A0A3D0LTL2-F1
#
_cell.length_a   1.000
_cell.length_b   1.000
_cell.length_c   1.000
_cell.angle_alpha   90.00
_cell.angle_beta   90.00
_cell.angle_gamma   90.00
#
_symmetry.space_group_name_H-M   'P 1'
#
loop_
_entity.id
_entity.type
_entity.pdbx_description
1 polymer ?
#
loop_
_entity_poly.entity_id
_entity_poly.type
_entity_poly.pdbx_seq_one_letter_code
_entity_poly.pdbx_strand_id
1 'polypeptide(L)'
;MNEGKDKYAHEIKNDGGILTGSTIVGGAALIYHAGKDVYSWFTPKEKLFIQLLESRYDENHHIIKARFASAHIHGIYIESLYLKNSNPKDIQTFLPRAQKMDWGQEGDQREVVNYPHLLLPGDSLDVNIALPELTDTKIIKNKGTELVCDFSLLDKLGAPETISVPTRLRWASP
;
A
#
# COMPACT_ATOMS: atom_id res chain seq x y z
N MET A 1 6.97 -10.33 63.33
CA MET A 1 5.60 -9.91 62.95
C MET A 1 5.60 -8.40 62.85
N ASN A 2 5.06 -7.88 61.75
CA ASN A 2 4.92 -6.48 61.33
C ASN A 2 6.13 -5.80 60.68
N GLU A 3 6.21 -6.04 59.37
CA GLU A 3 6.67 -5.11 58.34
C GLU A 3 5.93 -3.78 58.43
N GLY A 4 6.59 -2.66 58.10
CA GLY A 4 5.89 -1.38 57.99
C GLY A 4 6.75 -0.17 57.67
N LYS A 5 7.01 0.04 56.37
CA LYS A 5 7.23 1.34 55.71
C LYS A 5 8.58 2.05 55.94
N ASP A 6 9.64 1.49 55.37
CA ASP A 6 10.71 2.30 54.78
C ASP A 6 10.54 2.26 53.28
N LYS A 7 10.18 3.38 52.64
CA LYS A 7 10.41 3.60 51.21
C LYS A 7 10.17 5.06 50.82
N TYR A 8 11.28 5.71 50.46
CA TYR A 8 11.42 6.90 49.62
C TYR A 8 11.04 8.27 50.21
N ALA A 9 11.91 8.77 51.09
CA ALA A 9 12.21 10.19 51.15
C ALA A 9 13.72 10.36 50.93
N HIS A 10 14.16 10.42 49.66
CA HIS A 10 15.49 10.93 49.36
C HIS A 10 15.36 12.40 49.01
N GLU A 11 15.77 13.25 49.95
CA GLU A 11 16.08 14.66 49.75
C GLU A 11 16.96 14.83 48.51
N ILE A 12 16.50 15.63 47.56
CA ILE A 12 17.34 16.09 46.46
C ILE A 12 18.20 17.22 47.01
N LYS A 13 19.41 16.89 47.45
CA LYS A 13 20.47 17.89 47.64
C LYS A 13 20.93 18.36 46.28
N ASN A 14 20.67 19.64 46.02
CA ASN A 14 21.08 20.35 44.82
C ASN A 14 22.56 20.72 44.94
N ASP A 15 23.44 19.72 44.83
CA ASP A 15 24.87 19.96 44.70
C ASP A 15 25.21 20.09 43.22
N GLY A 16 25.71 21.28 42.86
CA GLY A 16 26.11 21.65 41.50
C GLY A 16 27.08 20.64 40.90
N GLY A 17 26.55 19.72 40.09
CA GLY A 17 27.31 18.80 39.28
C GLY A 17 27.50 19.39 37.88
N ILE A 18 28.74 19.70 37.53
CA ILE A 18 29.17 19.96 36.16
C ILE A 18 28.74 18.75 35.32
N LEU A 19 27.72 18.92 34.48
CA LEU A 19 27.35 17.96 33.45
C LEU A 19 28.45 17.98 32.38
N THR A 20 29.45 17.13 32.56
CA THR A 20 30.46 16.85 31.55
C THR A 20 29.78 16.31 30.30
N GLY A 21 30.13 16.88 29.14
CA GLY A 21 29.45 16.64 27.85
C GLY A 21 29.33 15.17 27.41
N SER A 22 30.05 14.24 28.04
CA SER A 22 29.91 12.79 27.83
C SER A 22 28.53 12.23 28.18
N THR A 23 27.85 12.77 29.20
CA THR A 23 26.53 12.26 29.63
C THR A 23 25.42 12.75 28.69
N ILE A 24 25.58 13.95 28.12
CA ILE A 24 24.67 14.50 27.10
C ILE A 24 24.86 13.74 25.78
N VAL A 25 26.11 13.45 25.39
CA VAL A 25 26.40 12.67 24.17
C VAL A 25 25.94 11.22 24.32
N GLY A 26 26.14 10.59 25.48
CA GLY A 26 25.66 9.24 25.75
C GLY A 26 24.13 9.15 25.80
N GLY A 27 23.45 10.11 26.44
CA GLY A 27 21.99 10.19 26.47
C GLY A 27 21.38 10.48 25.10
N ALA A 28 21.96 11.40 24.33
CA ALA A 28 21.52 11.69 22.96
C ALA A 28 21.75 10.50 22.02
N ALA A 29 22.88 9.79 22.15
CA ALA A 29 23.13 8.56 21.41
C ALA A 29 22.12 7.46 21.79
N LEU A 30 21.81 7.29 23.08
CA LEU A 30 20.83 6.29 23.53
C LEU A 30 19.42 6.62 23.02
N ILE A 31 19.01 7.89 23.06
CA ILE A 31 17.72 8.37 22.52
C ILE A 31 17.69 8.20 20.99
N TYR A 32 18.79 8.49 20.29
CA TYR A 32 18.91 8.31 18.86
C TYR A 32 18.83 6.83 18.46
N HIS A 33 19.52 5.95 19.18
CA HIS A 33 19.50 4.50 18.93
C HIS A 33 18.14 3.89 19.27
N ALA A 34 17.56 4.23 20.43
CA ALA A 34 16.21 3.80 20.79
C ALA A 34 15.16 4.33 19.80
N GLY A 35 15.30 5.59 19.35
CA GLY A 35 14.43 6.19 18.33
C GLY A 35 14.56 5.49 16.97
N LYS A 36 15.78 5.10 16.58
CA LYS A 36 16.03 4.35 15.34
C LYS A 36 15.45 2.94 15.39
N ASP A 37 15.56 2.27 16.53
CA ASP A 37 15.01 0.92 16.73
C ASP A 37 13.48 0.96 16.71
N VAL A 38 12.87 1.93 17.40
CA VAL A 38 11.42 2.15 17.38
C VAL A 38 10.94 2.54 15.98
N TYR A 39 11.66 3.42 15.27
CA TYR A 39 11.35 3.76 13.87
C TYR A 39 11.40 2.53 12.95
N SER A 40 12.35 1.62 13.16
CA SER A 40 12.44 0.37 12.40
C SER A 40 11.25 -0.58 12.65
N TRP A 41 10.62 -0.50 13.82
CA TRP A 41 9.40 -1.26 14.14
C TRP A 41 8.15 -0.67 13.49
N PHE A 42 8.13 0.64 13.28
CA PHE A 42 7.01 1.36 12.65
C PHE A 42 7.16 1.54 11.15
N THR A 43 8.33 1.26 10.56
CA THR A 43 8.51 1.34 9.11
C THR A 43 8.02 0.03 8.49
N PRO A 44 6.84 0.00 7.85
CA PRO A 44 6.35 -1.21 7.21
C PRO A 44 7.37 -1.65 6.15
N LYS A 45 7.72 -2.94 6.15
CA LYS A 45 8.65 -3.51 5.15
C LYS A 45 8.10 -3.38 3.74
N GLU A 46 6.77 -3.43 3.62
CA GLU A 46 6.03 -3.24 2.38
C GLU A 46 5.53 -1.79 2.30
N LYS A 47 5.81 -1.14 1.17
CA LYS A 47 5.48 0.29 0.95
C LYS A 47 4.11 0.45 0.30
N LEU A 48 3.69 -0.57 -0.44
CA LEU A 48 2.42 -0.69 -1.13
C LEU A 48 1.89 -2.10 -0.90
N PHE A 49 0.66 -2.19 -0.42
CA PHE A 49 -0.07 -3.46 -0.30
C PHE A 49 -1.08 -3.57 -1.44
N ILE A 50 -1.12 -4.73 -2.10
CA ILE A 50 -2.08 -5.04 -3.16
C ILE A 50 -2.94 -6.22 -2.71
N GLN A 51 -4.23 -5.99 -2.56
CA GLN A 51 -5.21 -7.01 -2.22
C GLN A 51 -6.13 -7.28 -3.41
N LEU A 52 -6.13 -8.52 -3.90
CA LEU A 52 -7.12 -8.99 -4.87
C LEU A 52 -8.42 -9.31 -4.14
N LEU A 53 -9.49 -8.61 -4.48
CA LEU A 53 -10.79 -8.76 -3.82
C LEU A 53 -11.66 -9.80 -4.53
N GLU A 54 -11.74 -9.70 -5.85
CA GLU A 54 -12.62 -10.54 -6.66
C GLU A 54 -12.10 -10.63 -8.09
N SER A 55 -12.36 -11.76 -8.76
CA SER A 55 -12.31 -11.86 -10.22
C SER A 55 -13.63 -12.42 -10.71
N ARG A 56 -14.24 -11.76 -11.69
CA ARG A 56 -15.51 -12.18 -12.31
C ARG A 56 -15.43 -12.07 -13.84
N TYR A 57 -16.31 -12.80 -14.50
CA TYR A 57 -16.56 -12.68 -15.93
C TYR A 57 -17.95 -12.08 -16.13
N ASP A 58 -18.04 -10.98 -16.87
CA ASP A 58 -19.28 -10.20 -17.02
C ASP A 58 -19.30 -9.55 -18.42
N GLU A 59 -20.40 -9.69 -19.15
CA GLU A 59 -20.59 -9.09 -20.49
C GLU A 59 -19.39 -9.27 -21.46
N ASN A 60 -18.82 -10.48 -21.51
CA ASN A 60 -17.61 -10.83 -22.28
C ASN A 60 -16.28 -10.25 -21.77
N HIS A 61 -16.28 -9.52 -20.66
CA HIS A 61 -15.09 -8.94 -20.06
C HIS A 61 -14.68 -9.70 -18.79
N HIS A 62 -13.37 -9.90 -18.59
CA HIS A 62 -12.88 -10.28 -17.27
C HIS A 62 -12.65 -9.02 -16.43
N ILE A 63 -13.21 -8.99 -15.22
CA ILE A 63 -13.04 -7.88 -14.29
C ILE A 63 -12.31 -8.41 -13.06
N ILE A 64 -11.18 -7.79 -12.74
CA ILE A 64 -10.44 -8.00 -11.48
C ILE A 64 -10.68 -6.78 -10.61
N LYS A 65 -11.13 -7.00 -9.37
CA LYS A 65 -11.22 -5.96 -8.34
C LYS A 65 -9.98 -6.04 -7.46
N ALA A 66 -9.26 -4.94 -7.35
CA ALA A 66 -8.07 -4.84 -6.54
C ALA A 66 -8.10 -3.59 -5.67
N ARG A 67 -7.53 -3.70 -4.47
CA ARG A 67 -7.28 -2.59 -3.55
C ARG A 67 -5.77 -2.37 -3.44
N PHE A 68 -5.37 -1.13 -3.59
CA PHE A 68 -4.01 -0.65 -3.38
C PHE A 68 -4.02 0.18 -2.11
N ALA A 69 -3.13 -0.12 -1.15
CA ALA A 69 -3.02 0.66 0.07
C ALA A 69 -1.58 1.13 0.27
N SER A 70 -1.43 2.44 0.47
CA SER A 70 -0.14 3.06 0.76
C SER A 70 0.21 2.85 2.22
N ALA A 71 1.34 2.21 2.47
CA ALA A 71 1.93 2.12 3.79
C ALA A 71 3.15 3.03 3.94
N HIS A 72 3.51 3.75 2.87
CA HIS A 72 4.64 4.66 2.87
C HIS A 72 4.25 6.01 3.48
N ILE A 73 5.10 6.51 4.37
CA ILE A 73 4.84 7.71 5.17
C ILE A 73 4.72 9.00 4.34
N HIS A 74 5.33 9.03 3.15
CA HIS A 74 5.30 10.19 2.24
C HIS A 74 4.32 10.01 1.08
N GLY A 75 3.64 8.86 0.98
CA GLY A 75 2.79 8.53 -0.16
C GLY A 75 3.59 7.98 -1.35
N ILE A 76 2.87 7.48 -2.35
CA ILE A 76 3.44 6.83 -3.52
C ILE A 76 2.74 7.30 -4.79
N TYR A 77 3.46 7.32 -5.92
CA TYR A 77 2.84 7.35 -7.23
C TYR A 77 2.72 5.93 -7.74
N ILE A 78 1.52 5.50 -8.10
CA ILE A 78 1.32 4.32 -8.95
C ILE A 78 1.56 4.79 -10.38
N GLU A 79 2.66 4.35 -10.97
CA GLU A 79 3.12 4.78 -12.30
C GLU A 79 2.41 4.02 -13.42
N SER A 80 2.20 2.73 -13.21
CA SER A 80 1.52 1.89 -14.19
C SER A 80 0.88 0.68 -13.53
N LEU A 81 -0.17 0.17 -14.16
CA LEU A 81 -0.80 -1.08 -13.80
C LEU A 81 -1.05 -1.90 -15.06
N TYR A 82 -0.56 -3.13 -15.07
CA TYR A 82 -0.76 -4.03 -16.19
C TYR A 82 -0.78 -5.49 -15.74
N LEU A 83 -1.25 -6.37 -16.61
CA LEU A 83 -1.19 -7.80 -16.39
C LEU A 83 -0.05 -8.39 -17.21
N LYS A 84 0.73 -9.26 -16.57
CA LYS A 84 1.85 -9.94 -17.23
C LYS A 84 1.35 -10.75 -18.42
N ASN A 85 2.08 -10.73 -19.53
CA ASN A 85 1.66 -11.37 -20.79
C ASN A 85 0.33 -10.84 -21.34
N SER A 86 -0.05 -9.60 -21.03
CA SER A 86 -1.14 -8.91 -21.73
C SER A 86 -0.59 -7.64 -22.35
N ASN A 87 -1.24 -7.19 -23.42
CA ASN A 87 -0.92 -5.92 -24.03
C ASN A 87 -1.51 -4.79 -23.14
N PRO A 88 -0.69 -3.84 -22.65
CA PRO A 88 -1.16 -2.78 -21.75
C PRO A 88 -2.30 -1.93 -22.33
N LYS A 89 -2.39 -1.82 -23.66
CA LYS A 89 -3.46 -1.06 -24.34
C LYS A 89 -4.83 -1.68 -24.21
N ASP A 90 -4.89 -2.98 -23.90
CA ASP A 90 -6.13 -3.73 -23.83
C ASP A 90 -6.71 -3.70 -22.41
N ILE A 91 -5.98 -3.14 -21.43
CA ILE A 91 -6.43 -3.07 -20.04
C ILE A 91 -7.07 -1.71 -19.79
N GLN A 92 -8.26 -1.73 -19.20
CA GLN A 92 -8.92 -0.51 -18.71
C GLN A 92 -9.08 -0.56 -17.20
N THR A 93 -8.57 0.46 -16.52
CA THR A 93 -8.70 0.66 -15.08
C THR A 93 -9.73 1.73 -14.77
N PHE A 94 -10.67 1.43 -13.88
CA PHE A 94 -11.72 2.37 -13.50
C PHE A 94 -12.09 2.22 -12.02
N LEU A 95 -12.60 3.29 -11.42
CA LEU A 95 -13.04 3.28 -10.04
C LEU A 95 -14.30 2.42 -9.87
N PRO A 96 -14.48 1.74 -8.72
CA PRO A 96 -15.75 1.10 -8.39
C PRO A 96 -16.85 2.16 -8.37
N ARG A 97 -17.99 1.87 -9.04
CA ARG A 97 -19.16 2.74 -8.92
C ARG A 97 -19.53 2.84 -7.45
N ALA A 98 -19.50 4.05 -6.90
CA ALA A 98 -20.28 4.32 -5.71
C ALA A 98 -21.74 3.99 -6.07
N GLN A 99 -22.42 3.14 -5.29
CA GLN A 99 -23.87 2.99 -5.39
C GLN A 99 -24.50 4.35 -5.04
N LYS A 100 -24.56 5.27 -6.01
CA LYS A 100 -25.43 6.43 -5.90
C LYS A 100 -26.84 5.91 -6.13
N MET A 101 -27.62 5.92 -5.06
CA MET A 101 -29.08 5.94 -5.15
C MET A 101 -29.47 7.16 -5.99
N ASP A 102 -29.76 6.98 -7.27
CA ASP A 102 -30.71 7.82 -7.98
C ASP A 102 -31.25 7.12 -9.22
N TRP A 103 -32.56 6.88 -9.23
CA TRP A 103 -33.29 6.17 -10.29
C TRP A 103 -33.57 7.09 -11.48
N GLY A 104 -32.53 7.57 -12.15
CA GLY A 104 -32.76 8.41 -13.32
C GLY A 104 -31.52 9.04 -13.90
N GLN A 105 -30.82 8.27 -14.72
CA GLN A 105 -30.00 8.65 -15.89
C GLN A 105 -28.78 7.72 -15.97
N GLU A 106 -28.95 6.62 -16.69
CA GLU A 106 -27.85 5.73 -17.11
C GLU A 106 -27.01 6.43 -18.19
N GLY A 107 -26.14 7.33 -17.75
CA GLY A 107 -24.90 7.63 -18.47
C GLY A 107 -23.82 6.68 -17.94
N ASP A 108 -23.29 5.80 -18.79
CA ASP A 108 -22.25 4.82 -18.44
C ASP A 108 -20.87 5.50 -18.26
N GLN A 109 -20.81 6.53 -17.41
CA GLN A 109 -19.55 7.23 -17.10
C GLN A 109 -18.79 6.44 -16.05
N ARG A 110 -18.02 5.44 -16.50
CA ARG A 110 -16.98 4.80 -15.68
C ARG A 110 -15.84 5.81 -15.53
N GLU A 111 -15.50 6.18 -14.30
CA GLU A 111 -14.36 7.06 -14.05
C GLU A 111 -13.07 6.27 -14.26
N VAL A 112 -12.40 6.53 -15.38
CA VAL A 112 -11.15 5.88 -15.77
C VAL A 112 -10.03 6.40 -14.87
N VAL A 113 -9.28 5.48 -14.27
CA VAL A 113 -8.07 5.82 -13.53
C VAL A 113 -6.95 6.04 -14.52
N ASN A 114 -6.49 7.28 -14.60
CA ASN A 114 -5.29 7.65 -15.36
C ASN A 114 -4.05 7.47 -14.48
N TYR A 115 -3.00 6.92 -15.08
CA TYR A 115 -1.69 6.82 -14.46
C TYR A 115 -0.74 7.89 -15.02
N PRO A 116 0.16 8.45 -14.20
CA PRO A 116 0.42 8.10 -12.79
C PRO A 116 -0.69 8.57 -11.83
N HIS A 117 -0.95 7.81 -10.78
CA HIS A 117 -1.95 8.11 -9.75
C HIS A 117 -1.28 8.29 -8.37
N LEU A 118 -1.56 9.40 -7.69
CA LEU A 118 -1.01 9.67 -6.35
C LEU A 118 -1.84 8.96 -5.28
N LEU A 119 -1.17 8.15 -4.46
CA LEU A 119 -1.75 7.56 -3.26
C LEU A 119 -1.14 8.23 -2.03
N LEU A 120 -1.95 8.97 -1.28
CA LEU A 120 -1.50 9.70 -0.10
C LEU A 120 -1.09 8.74 1.04
N PRO A 121 -0.31 9.23 2.04
CA PRO A 121 0.05 8.42 3.20
C PRO A 121 -1.20 7.83 3.90
N GLY A 122 -1.24 6.51 4.07
CA GLY A 122 -2.33 5.80 4.73
C GLY A 122 -3.63 5.70 3.90
N ASP A 123 -3.61 6.18 2.66
CA ASP A 123 -4.77 6.12 1.76
C ASP A 123 -4.86 4.79 1.00
N SER A 124 -6.04 4.53 0.43
CA SER A 124 -6.31 3.35 -0.37
C SER A 124 -7.08 3.68 -1.64
N LEU A 125 -6.72 2.99 -2.72
CA LEU A 125 -7.36 3.08 -4.01
C LEU A 125 -7.97 1.72 -4.37
N ASP A 126 -9.28 1.71 -4.50
CA ASP A 126 -10.01 0.58 -5.07
C ASP A 126 -10.14 0.79 -6.58
N VAL A 127 -9.80 -0.23 -7.37
CA VAL A 127 -9.95 -0.23 -8.83
C VAL A 127 -10.57 -1.52 -9.33
N ASN A 128 -11.30 -1.39 -10.42
CA ASN A 128 -11.68 -2.47 -11.30
C ASN A 128 -10.77 -2.43 -12.52
N ILE A 129 -10.25 -3.60 -12.89
CA ILE A 129 -9.38 -3.81 -14.04
C ILE A 129 -10.18 -4.66 -15.02
N ALA A 130 -10.67 -4.05 -16.10
CA ALA A 130 -11.37 -4.75 -17.17
C ALA A 130 -10.40 -5.19 -18.26
N LEU A 131 -10.66 -6.40 -18.73
CA LEU A 131 -10.01 -7.05 -19.87
C LEU A 131 -11.10 -7.36 -20.90
N PRO A 132 -11.19 -6.62 -22.01
CA PRO A 132 -12.22 -6.78 -23.02
C PRO A 132 -12.04 -8.03 -23.86
N GLU A 133 -10.81 -8.35 -24.27
CA GLU A 133 -10.52 -9.58 -25.02
C GLU A 133 -9.19 -10.18 -24.57
N LEU A 134 -9.25 -11.41 -24.08
CA LEU A 134 -8.05 -12.20 -23.78
C LEU A 134 -7.67 -13.01 -25.01
N THR A 135 -6.76 -12.45 -25.81
CA THR A 135 -6.18 -13.14 -26.97
C THR A 135 -4.92 -13.94 -26.62
N ASP A 136 -4.31 -13.69 -25.46
CA ASP A 136 -3.09 -14.38 -25.04
C ASP A 136 -3.37 -15.82 -24.56
N THR A 137 -2.94 -16.78 -25.39
CA THR A 137 -3.05 -18.22 -25.15
C THR A 137 -2.40 -18.71 -23.86
N LYS A 138 -1.36 -18.04 -23.35
CA LYS A 138 -0.71 -18.41 -22.07
C LYS A 138 -1.62 -18.11 -20.90
N ILE A 139 -2.30 -16.95 -20.91
CA ILE A 139 -3.22 -16.58 -19.84
C ILE A 139 -4.43 -17.52 -19.85
N ILE A 140 -4.97 -17.83 -21.04
CA ILE A 140 -6.06 -18.79 -21.21
C ILE A 140 -5.69 -20.16 -20.64
N LYS A 141 -4.54 -20.70 -21.05
CA LYS A 141 -4.09 -22.03 -20.64
C LYS A 141 -3.82 -22.14 -19.14
N ASN A 142 -3.19 -21.11 -18.56
CA ASN A 142 -2.78 -21.12 -17.15
C ASN A 142 -3.90 -20.68 -16.20
N LYS A 143 -5.04 -20.20 -16.73
CA LYS A 143 -6.19 -19.68 -15.95
C LYS A 143 -5.79 -18.62 -14.92
N GLY A 144 -4.77 -17.84 -15.25
CA GLY A 144 -4.18 -16.85 -14.36
C GLY A 144 -2.97 -16.17 -14.96
N THR A 145 -2.61 -15.06 -14.36
CA THR A 145 -1.46 -14.24 -14.70
C THR A 145 -0.95 -13.52 -13.45
N GLU A 146 -0.07 -12.53 -13.57
CA GLU A 146 0.36 -11.65 -12.49
C GLU A 146 -0.15 -10.24 -12.77
N LEU A 147 -0.77 -9.61 -11.77
CA LEU A 147 -1.01 -8.17 -11.77
C LEU A 147 0.30 -7.48 -11.37
N VAL A 148 0.83 -6.63 -12.25
CA VAL A 148 2.08 -5.93 -12.05
C VAL A 148 1.79 -4.45 -11.88
N CYS A 149 2.34 -3.89 -10.81
CA CYS A 149 2.22 -2.49 -10.45
C CYS A 149 3.62 -1.90 -10.33
N ASP A 150 3.89 -0.87 -11.12
CA ASP A 150 5.09 -0.06 -10.98
C ASP A 150 4.74 1.18 -10.16
N PHE A 151 5.56 1.50 -9.16
CA PHE A 151 5.31 2.64 -8.27
C PHE A 151 6.59 3.36 -7.87
N SER A 152 6.49 4.67 -7.64
CA SER A 152 7.57 5.52 -7.18
C SER A 152 7.26 6.07 -5.79
N LEU A 153 8.29 6.23 -4.97
CA LEU A 153 8.16 6.84 -3.63
C LEU A 153 8.39 8.35 -3.74
N LEU A 154 7.54 9.17 -3.11
CA LEU A 154 7.66 10.63 -3.22
C LEU A 154 8.95 11.20 -2.63
N ASP A 155 9.56 10.51 -1.67
CA ASP A 155 10.75 10.93 -0.94
C ASP A 155 12.05 10.33 -1.51
N LYS A 156 11.98 9.51 -2.57
CA LYS A 156 13.17 8.92 -3.19
C LYS A 156 13.18 9.19 -4.70
N LEU A 157 14.24 9.86 -5.13
CA LEU A 157 14.59 9.94 -6.54
C LEU A 157 15.24 8.62 -6.95
N GLY A 158 14.54 7.83 -7.77
CA GLY A 158 14.98 6.52 -8.22
C GLY A 158 14.11 5.97 -9.33
N ALA A 159 14.51 4.82 -9.89
CA ALA A 159 13.65 4.08 -10.81
C ALA A 159 12.41 3.57 -10.06
N PRO A 160 11.25 3.42 -10.74
CA PRO A 160 10.07 2.82 -10.16
C PRO A 160 10.38 1.43 -9.59
N GLU A 161 9.78 1.12 -8.45
CA GLU A 161 9.75 -0.20 -7.86
C GLU A 161 8.60 -1.01 -8.47
N THR A 162 8.81 -2.30 -8.70
CA THR A 162 7.80 -3.19 -9.27
C THR A 162 7.35 -4.21 -8.23
N ILE A 163 6.04 -4.33 -8.05
CA ILE A 163 5.42 -5.42 -7.30
C ILE A 163 4.53 -6.24 -8.23
N SER A 164 4.59 -7.56 -8.12
CA SER A 164 3.70 -8.45 -8.87
C SER A 164 2.93 -9.39 -7.94
N VAL A 165 1.64 -9.52 -8.21
CA VAL A 165 0.72 -10.38 -7.43
C VAL A 165 0.08 -11.40 -8.36
N PRO A 166 0.17 -12.71 -8.07
CA PRO A 166 -0.53 -13.73 -8.83
C PRO A 166 -2.05 -13.53 -8.79
N THR A 167 -2.66 -13.47 -9.97
CA THR A 167 -4.08 -13.21 -10.18
C THR A 167 -4.71 -14.37 -10.94
N ARG A 168 -5.73 -14.99 -10.35
CA ARG A 168 -6.55 -16.00 -11.02
C ARG A 168 -7.68 -15.33 -11.79
N LEU A 169 -7.91 -15.80 -13.01
CA LEU A 169 -9.01 -15.34 -13.85
C LEU A 169 -10.11 -16.39 -13.87
N ARG A 170 -11.35 -15.96 -13.59
CA ARG A 170 -12.54 -16.81 -13.78
C ARG A 170 -13.01 -16.76 -15.22
N TRP A 171 -13.38 -17.90 -15.79
CA TRP A 171 -13.91 -18.03 -17.14
C TRP A 171 -15.44 -18.16 -17.10
N ALA A 172 -16.10 -17.84 -18.22
CA ALA A 172 -17.47 -18.29 -18.44
C ALA A 172 -17.53 -19.82 -18.26
N SER A 173 -18.45 -20.28 -17.41
CA SER A 173 -18.81 -21.69 -17.42
C SER A 173 -19.44 -22.01 -18.78
N PRO A 174 -19.07 -23.12 -19.43
CA PRO A 174 -19.76 -23.59 -20.63
C PRO A 174 -21.23 -23.90 -20.35
#